data_AF-A0A108E503-F1
#
_entry.id   AF-A0A108E503-F1
#
_cell.length_a   1.000
_cell.length_b   1.000
_cell.length_c   1.000
_cell.angle_alpha   90.00
_cell.angle_beta   90.00
_cell.angle_gamma   90.00
#
_symmetry.space_group_name_H-M   'P 1'
#
loop_
_entity.id
_entity.type
_entity.pdbx_description
1 polymer ?
#
loop_
_entity_poly.entity_id
_entity_poly.type
_entity_poly.pdbx_seq_one_letter_code
_entity_poly.pdbx_strand_id
1 'polypeptide(L)' 'MSRRGNCHDNAVAESFFSTLKKELIKRKIYPTRAIATTDVLDYIEMFYNPFRRHGFADDLSPLSLNRAMR' A
#
# COMPACT_ATOMS: atom_id res chain seq x y z
N MET A 1 -2.78 -18.42 -3.97
CA MET A 1 -2.43 -18.69 -2.56
C MET A 1 -0.91 -18.86 -2.49
N SER A 2 -0.18 -17.98 -1.80
CA SER A 2 1.28 -18.10 -1.63
C SER A 2 1.62 -19.31 -0.73
N ARG A 3 2.76 -19.97 -0.97
CA ARG A 3 3.17 -21.21 -0.26
C ARG A 3 3.37 -20.93 1.24
N ARG A 4 2.79 -21.78 2.10
CA ARG A 4 3.08 -21.76 3.55
C ARG A 4 4.60 -21.87 3.76
N GLY A 5 5.20 -20.86 4.38
CA GLY A 5 6.61 -20.88 4.79
C GLY A 5 7.48 -19.70 4.33
N ASN A 6 7.00 -18.83 3.44
CA ASN A 6 7.74 -17.62 3.04
C ASN A 6 7.07 -16.36 3.60
N CYS A 7 7.34 -16.05 4.88
CA CYS A 7 6.79 -14.86 5.54
C CYS A 7 7.19 -13.55 4.83
N HIS A 8 8.32 -13.52 4.14
CA HIS A 8 8.82 -12.35 3.43
C HIS A 8 8.02 -12.03 2.15
N ASP A 9 7.49 -13.05 1.47
CA ASP A 9 6.68 -12.88 0.26
C ASP A 9 5.35 -12.17 0.58
N ASN A 10 4.76 -12.50 1.73
CA ASN A 10 3.49 -11.92 2.17
C ASN A 10 3.64 -10.67 3.05
N ALA A 11 4.80 -10.48 3.70
CA ALA A 11 5.02 -9.37 4.63
C ALA A 11 4.79 -7.99 3.98
N VAL A 12 5.17 -7.82 2.71
CA VAL A 12 4.96 -6.56 1.98
C VAL A 12 3.47 -6.30 1.76
N ALA A 13 2.73 -7.32 1.33
CA ALA A 13 1.29 -7.25 1.14
C ALA A 13 0.56 -7.01 2.47
N GLU A 14 0.92 -7.72 3.53
CA GLU A 14 0.33 -7.56 4.86
C GLU A 14 0.56 -6.16 5.43
N SER A 15 1.77 -5.60 5.24
CA SER A 15 2.09 -4.22 5.64
C SER A 15 1.25 -3.19 4.88
N PHE A 16 1.09 -3.38 3.56
CA PHE A 16 0.22 -2.55 2.73
C PHE A 16 -1.23 -2.57 3.24
N PHE A 17 -1.83 -3.75 3.40
CA PHE A 17 -3.23 -3.88 3.80
C PHE A 17 -3.49 -3.41 5.22
N SER A 18 -2.53 -3.56 6.13
CA SER A 18 -2.61 -3.00 7.48
C SER A 18 -2.68 -1.47 7.45
N THR A 19 -1.85 -0.85 6.61
CA THR A 19 -1.79 0.61 6.45
C THR A 19 -3.07 1.13 5.78
N LEU A 20 -3.46 0.53 4.66
CA LEU A 20 -4.68 0.90 3.92
C LEU A 20 -5.91 0.89 4.84
N LYS A 21 -6.04 -0.16 5.66
CA LYS A 21 -7.14 -0.27 6.62
C LYS A 21 -7.07 0.83 7.69
N LYS A 22 -5.88 1.15 8.20
CA LYS A 22 -5.67 2.14 9.26
C LYS A 22 -5.95 3.58 8.79
N GLU A 23 -5.48 3.93 7.60
CA GLU A 23 -5.52 5.31 7.10
C GLU A 23 -6.80 5.61 6.33
N LEU A 24 -7.26 4.70 5.47
CA LEU A 24 -8.37 4.95 4.55
C LEU A 24 -9.71 4.39 5.05
N ILE A 25 -9.71 3.21 5.69
CA ILE A 25 -10.94 2.48 6.01
C ILE A 25 -11.44 2.75 7.44
N LYS A 26 -10.54 2.87 8.42
CA LYS A 26 -10.91 2.94 9.86
C LYS A 26 -11.81 4.13 10.23
N ARG A 27 -11.84 5.20 9.43
CA ARG A 27 -12.60 6.43 9.71
C ARG A 27 -13.67 6.76 8.67
N LYS A 28 -13.95 5.86 7.72
CA LYS A 28 -14.83 6.14 6.58
C LYS A 28 -15.82 5.00 6.36
N ILE A 29 -17.10 5.34 6.28
CA ILE A 29 -18.17 4.43 5.88
C ILE A 29 -18.48 4.71 4.42
N TYR A 30 -18.29 3.70 3.57
CA TYR A 30 -18.57 3.82 2.15
C TYR A 30 -20.02 3.44 1.85
N PRO A 31 -20.80 4.33 1.21
CA PRO A 31 -22.19 4.02 0.88
C PRO A 31 -22.29 3.07 -0.31
N THR A 32 -21.28 3.00 -1.18
CA THR A 32 -21.24 2.06 -2.30
C THR A 32 -19.83 1.50 -2.52
N ARG A 33 -19.77 0.29 -3.09
CA ARG A 33 -18.52 -0.35 -3.48
C ARG A 33 -17.75 0.45 -4.54
N ALA A 34 -18.45 1.13 -5.44
CA ALA A 34 -17.82 1.94 -6.49
C ALA A 34 -16.98 3.07 -5.88
N ILE A 35 -17.54 3.80 -4.90
CA ILE A 35 -16.81 4.88 -4.20
C ILE A 35 -15.61 4.34 -3.45
N ALA A 36 -15.76 3.22 -2.73
CA ALA A 36 -14.63 2.58 -2.05
C ALA A 36 -13.52 2.16 -3.04
N THR A 37 -13.89 1.72 -4.24
CA THR A 37 -12.94 1.31 -5.27
C THR A 37 -12.15 2.50 -5.80
N THR A 38 -12.83 3.60 -6.10
CA THR A 38 -12.18 4.84 -6.55
C THR A 38 -11.24 5.41 -5.48
N ASP A 39 -11.67 5.44 -4.22
CA ASP A 39 -10.85 5.95 -3.11
C ASP A 39 -9.58 5.12 -2.89
N VAL A 40 -9.68 3.78 -3.03
CA VAL A 40 -8.52 2.89 -2.93
C VAL A 40 -7.56 3.10 -4.10
N LEU A 41 -8.07 3.27 -5.33
CA LEU A 41 -7.23 3.55 -6.50
C LEU A 41 -6.50 4.89 -6.34
N ASP A 42 -7.22 5.95 -5.95
CA ASP A 42 -6.65 7.26 -5.68
C ASP A 42 -5.56 7.20 -4.59
N TYR A 43 -5.83 6.51 -3.49
CA TYR A 43 -4.86 6.28 -2.43
C TYR A 43 -3.59 5.55 -2.93
N ILE A 44 -3.73 4.57 -3.81
CA ILE A 44 -2.58 3.83 -4.36
C ILE A 44 -1.76 4.73 -5.30
N GLU A 45 -2.41 5.41 -6.24
CA GLU A 45 -1.75 6.17 -7.31
C GLU A 45 -1.21 7.52 -6.83
N MET A 46 -1.97 8.23 -6.00
CA MET A 46 -1.64 9.60 -5.60
C MET A 46 -0.91 9.69 -4.27
N PHE A 47 -0.99 8.68 -3.39
CA PHE A 47 -0.37 8.74 -2.06
C PHE A 47 0.66 7.62 -1.84
N TYR A 48 0.26 6.36 -2.01
CA TYR A 48 1.08 5.21 -1.65
C TYR A 48 2.34 5.08 -2.50
N ASN A 49 2.20 5.07 -3.83
CA ASN A 49 3.34 4.92 -4.73
C ASN A 49 4.28 6.16 -4.78
N PRO A 50 3.78 7.41 -4.85
CA PRO A 50 4.65 8.58 -4.99
C PRO A 50 5.21 9.11 -3.67
N PHE A 51 4.43 9.13 -2.58
CA PHE A 51 4.79 9.89 -1.36
C PHE A 51 5.14 9.01 -0.17
N ARG A 52 4.76 7.73 -0.15
CA ARG A 52 4.96 6.91 1.04
C ARG A 52 6.42 6.52 1.20
N ARG A 53 7.11 7.18 2.11
CA ARG A 53 8.50 6.87 2.46
C ARG A 53 8.53 5.63 3.34
N HIS A 54 9.28 4.61 2.92
CA HIS A 54 9.51 3.43 3.73
C HIS A 54 10.83 3.61 4.49
N GLY A 55 10.77 3.74 5.83
CA GLY A 55 11.97 3.92 6.66
C GLY A 55 12.98 2.77 6.60
N PHE A 56 12.59 1.62 6.03
CA PHE A 56 13.46 0.47 5.76
C PHE A 56 14.11 0.50 4.36
N ALA A 57 13.78 1.51 3.54
CA ALA A 57 14.24 1.70 2.15
C ALA A 57 14.92 3.07 1.98
N ASP A 58 15.72 3.48 2.96
CA ASP A 58 16.45 4.77 2.96
C ASP A 58 15.54 6.00 2.77
N ASP A 59 14.31 5.94 3.29
CA ASP A 59 13.29 7.00 3.16
C ASP A 59 12.79 7.23 1.71
N LEU A 60 13.09 6.31 0.79
CA LEU A 60 12.62 6.36 -0.59
C LEU A 60 11.15 5.88 -0.70
N SER A 61 10.43 6.48 -1.63
CA SER A 61 9.11 6.00 -2.03
C SER A 61 9.22 4.75 -2.92
N PRO A 62 8.20 3.89 -2.99
CA PRO A 62 8.21 2.70 -3.85
C PRO A 62 8.57 3.01 -5.31
N LEU A 63 8.14 4.16 -5.83
CA LEU A 63 8.47 4.62 -7.18
C LEU A 63 9.96 4.98 -7.34
N SER A 64 10.55 5.61 -6.33
CA SER A 64 11.97 5.99 -6.36
C SER A 64 12.88 4.78 -6.15
N LEU A 65 12.48 3.82 -5.32
CA LEU A 65 13.16 2.52 -5.20
C LEU A 65 13.18 1.75 -6.53
N ASN A 66 12.03 1.65 -7.21
CA ASN A 66 11.92 0.96 -8.51
C ASN A 66 12.73 1.64 -9.62
N ARG A 67 12.90 2.97 -9.55
CA ARG A 67 13.79 3.72 -10.47
C ARG A 67 15.27 3.56 -10.14
N ALA A 68 15.64 3.44 -8.87
CA ALA A 68 17.02 3.29 -8.43
C ALA A 68 17.57 1.87 -8.65
N MET A 69 16.70 0.86 -8.71
CA MET A 69 17.05 -0.54 -8.99
C MET A 69 17.14 -0.89 -10.49
N ARG A 70 17.04 0.11 -11.38
CA ARG A 70 17.11 -0.07 -12.83
C ARG A 70 18.37 0.56 -13.40
#